data_AF-A0AAU9Y4I8-F1
#
_entry.id   AF-A0AAU9Y4I8-F1
#
_cell.length_a   1.000
_cell.length_b   1.000
_cell.length_c   1.000
_cell.angle_alpha   90.00
_cell.angle_beta   90.00
_cell.angle_gamma   90.00
#
_symmetry.space_group_name_H-M   'P 1'
#
loop_
_entity.id
_entity.type
_entity.pdbx_description
1 polymer ?
#
loop_
_entity_poly.entity_id
_entity_poly.type
_entity_poly.pdbx_seq_one_letter_code
_entity_poly.pdbx_strand_id
1 'polypeptide(L)'
;MNKMKTKQITEPHELIDHLNDTTIEISDVRILSADVIELAYKKIEEDAVKGSKTNIFIAAFTTCQARLKLYESLEALGDRVMRQNILDEILDPQDERRDTDIVNPRHFRRDPIAKKIKTETQVKKYGLVFDKRVLHVGTFKSYPYGYAQFTGFDAQDILNIETLI
;
A
#
# COMPACT_ATOMS: atom_id res chain seq x y z
N MET A 1 -6.27 13.44 10.96
CA MET A 1 -7.47 13.71 11.79
C MET A 1 -8.13 14.93 11.21
N ASN A 2 -9.18 14.72 10.43
CA ASN A 2 -9.84 15.80 9.75
C ASN A 2 -10.58 16.70 10.76
N LYS A 3 -10.22 17.98 10.78
CA LYS A 3 -10.78 18.97 11.71
C LYS A 3 -12.00 19.61 11.07
N MET A 4 -13.03 19.85 11.89
CA MET A 4 -14.21 20.58 11.46
C MET A 4 -13.83 21.99 11.01
N LYS A 5 -14.37 22.42 9.88
CA LYS A 5 -14.20 23.78 9.34
C LYS A 5 -15.54 24.47 9.28
N THR A 6 -15.54 25.78 9.46
CA THR A 6 -16.73 26.62 9.29
C THR A 6 -16.54 27.52 8.06
N LYS A 7 -17.64 27.76 7.34
CA LYS A 7 -17.68 28.71 6.23
C LYS A 7 -18.97 29.51 6.30
N GLN A 8 -18.87 30.82 6.15
CA GLN A 8 -20.02 31.71 6.02
C GLN A 8 -20.39 31.82 4.55
N ILE A 9 -21.67 31.65 4.26
CA ILE A 9 -22.26 31.71 2.93
C ILE A 9 -23.30 32.82 2.95
N THR A 10 -23.19 33.71 1.96
CA THR A 10 -24.11 34.83 1.76
C THR A 10 -25.04 34.57 0.57
N GLU A 11 -24.59 33.79 -0.41
CA GLU A 11 -25.33 33.56 -1.65
C GLU A 11 -25.97 32.16 -1.69
N PRO A 12 -27.25 32.03 -2.09
CA PRO A 12 -27.95 30.73 -2.07
C PRO A 12 -27.33 29.64 -2.96
N HIS A 13 -26.69 30.00 -4.07
CA HIS A 13 -26.10 29.02 -4.98
C HIS A 13 -24.87 28.33 -4.35
N GLU A 14 -24.08 29.07 -3.57
CA GLU A 14 -22.91 28.53 -2.88
C GLU A 14 -23.32 27.51 -1.80
N LEU A 15 -24.50 27.67 -1.20
CA LEU A 15 -25.06 26.68 -0.29
C LEU A 15 -25.44 25.39 -1.03
N ILE A 16 -26.08 25.50 -2.20
CA ILE A 16 -26.51 24.36 -3.01
C ILE A 16 -25.29 23.56 -3.51
N ASP A 17 -24.24 24.25 -3.93
CA ASP A 17 -22.99 23.62 -4.34
C ASP A 17 -22.38 22.78 -3.21
N HIS A 18 -22.36 23.32 -1.98
CA HIS A 18 -21.83 22.64 -0.80
C HIS A 18 -22.70 21.48 -0.32
N LEU A 19 -24.03 21.55 -0.50
CA LEU A 19 -24.95 20.44 -0.19
C LEU A 19 -24.83 19.28 -1.18
N ASN A 20 -24.44 19.57 -2.42
CA ASN A 20 -24.27 18.57 -3.49
C ASN A 20 -22.84 18.03 -3.59
N ASP A 21 -21.89 18.56 -2.82
CA ASP A 21 -20.50 18.09 -2.81
C ASP A 21 -20.37 16.78 -2.03
N THR A 22 -20.24 15.66 -2.74
CA THR A 22 -20.06 14.33 -2.14
C THR A 22 -18.72 14.15 -1.40
N THR A 23 -17.80 15.12 -1.51
CA THR A 23 -16.50 15.09 -0.83
C THR A 23 -16.55 15.73 0.56
N ILE A 24 -17.73 16.20 0.99
CA ILE A 24 -17.92 16.91 2.25
C ILE A 24 -19.07 16.27 3.05
N GLU A 25 -18.85 16.11 4.35
CA GLU A 25 -19.85 15.72 5.34
C GLU A 25 -20.26 16.97 6.12
N ILE A 26 -21.53 17.38 5.99
CA ILE A 26 -22.08 18.55 6.69
C ILE A 26 -22.52 18.12 8.09
N SER A 27 -21.97 18.79 9.11
CA SER A 27 -22.26 18.49 10.50
C SER A 27 -23.35 19.38 11.09
N ASP A 28 -23.34 20.68 10.74
CA ASP A 28 -24.23 21.68 11.34
C ASP A 28 -24.45 22.86 10.36
N VAL A 29 -25.65 23.44 10.39
CA VAL A 29 -26.04 24.61 9.60
C VAL A 29 -26.67 25.63 10.54
N ARG A 30 -26.04 26.80 10.67
CA ARG A 30 -26.47 27.86 11.57
C ARG A 30 -26.85 29.10 10.79
N ILE A 31 -28.02 29.64 11.08
CA ILE A 31 -28.46 30.91 10.51
C ILE A 31 -27.94 32.02 11.42
N LEU A 32 -27.03 32.86 10.92
CA LEU A 32 -26.47 33.98 11.69
C LEU A 32 -27.33 35.23 11.54
N SER A 33 -27.82 35.48 10.32
CA SER A 33 -28.62 36.66 9.93
C SER A 33 -29.57 36.29 8.78
N ALA A 34 -30.41 37.25 8.33
CA ALA A 34 -31.32 37.06 7.20
C ALA A 34 -30.62 36.59 5.90
N ASP A 35 -29.41 37.09 5.67
CA ASP A 35 -28.65 36.84 4.43
C ASP A 35 -27.34 36.07 4.67
N VAL A 36 -27.13 35.50 5.87
CA VAL A 36 -25.86 34.83 6.21
C VAL A 36 -26.10 33.51 6.94
N ILE A 37 -25.57 32.44 6.35
CA ILE A 37 -25.60 31.09 6.90
C ILE A 37 -24.16 30.63 7.17
N GLU A 38 -23.92 30.07 8.35
CA GLU A 38 -22.68 29.39 8.70
C GLU A 38 -22.85 27.88 8.55
N LEU A 39 -22.01 27.29 7.71
CA LEU A 39 -21.93 25.85 7.46
C LEU A 39 -20.72 25.28 8.18
N ALA A 40 -20.95 24.35 9.11
CA ALA A 40 -19.90 23.54 9.71
C ALA A 40 -19.82 22.19 9.01
N TYR A 41 -18.66 21.90 8.43
CA TYR A 41 -18.47 20.69 7.63
C TYR A 41 -17.10 20.05 7.89
N LYS A 42 -17.02 18.77 7.54
CA LYS A 42 -15.82 17.96 7.60
C LYS A 42 -15.57 17.40 6.20
N LYS A 43 -14.35 17.54 5.69
CA LYS A 43 -14.02 16.93 4.40
C LYS A 43 -13.99 15.40 4.56
N ILE A 44 -14.49 14.65 3.60
CA ILE A 44 -14.28 13.20 3.58
C ILE A 44 -12.86 13.02 3.02
N GLU A 45 -11.95 12.42 3.80
CA GLU A 45 -10.57 12.19 3.34
C GLU A 45 -10.59 11.10 2.26
N GLU A 46 -10.80 11.46 1.00
CA GLU A 46 -10.52 10.55 -0.13
C GLU A 46 -9.02 10.43 -0.38
N ASP A 47 -8.21 11.41 0.05
CA ASP A 47 -6.76 11.34 0.00
C ASP A 47 -6.13 12.16 1.13
N ALA A 48 -5.08 11.60 1.75
CA ALA A 48 -4.23 12.33 2.65
C ALA A 48 -3.66 13.55 1.91
N VAL A 49 -3.90 14.77 2.42
CA VAL A 49 -3.27 15.99 1.88
C VAL A 49 -1.78 15.76 1.83
N LYS A 50 -1.23 15.64 0.61
CA LYS A 50 0.18 15.32 0.38
C LYS A 50 1.02 16.34 1.12
N GLY A 51 1.67 15.91 2.19
CA GLY A 51 2.51 16.78 2.99
C GLY A 51 3.55 17.46 2.09
N SER A 52 3.67 18.78 2.18
CA SER A 52 4.62 19.60 1.40
C SER A 52 6.09 19.24 1.61
N LYS A 53 6.38 18.27 2.50
CA LYS A 53 7.71 17.78 2.85
C LYS A 53 8.15 16.54 2.07
N THR A 54 7.44 16.16 1.00
CA THR A 54 7.79 14.96 0.23
C THR A 54 8.87 15.30 -0.81
N ASN A 55 10.15 15.07 -0.48
CA ASN A 55 11.24 15.23 -1.43
C ASN A 55 11.28 14.03 -2.40
N ILE A 56 10.83 14.25 -3.63
CA ILE A 56 10.74 13.22 -4.66
C ILE A 56 12.10 12.60 -5.03
N PHE A 57 13.19 13.36 -4.95
CA PHE A 57 14.54 12.86 -5.23
C PHE A 57 15.01 11.89 -4.15
N ILE A 58 14.71 12.17 -2.88
CA ILE A 58 15.00 11.24 -1.78
C ILE A 58 14.19 9.96 -1.98
N ALA A 59 12.91 10.07 -2.32
CA ALA A 59 12.07 8.89 -2.58
C ALA A 59 12.59 8.06 -3.76
N ALA A 60 12.97 8.69 -4.87
CA ALA A 60 13.54 8.00 -6.02
C ALA A 60 14.86 7.31 -5.65
N PHE A 61 15.76 8.00 -4.95
CA PHE A 61 17.05 7.47 -4.53
C PHE A 61 16.90 6.26 -3.61
N THR A 62 16.08 6.35 -2.55
CA THR A 62 15.86 5.23 -1.63
C THR A 62 15.21 4.03 -2.34
N THR A 63 14.28 4.27 -3.27
CA THR A 63 13.65 3.21 -4.07
C THR A 63 14.65 2.54 -5.01
N CYS A 64 15.48 3.31 -5.72
CA CYS A 64 16.53 2.76 -6.58
C CYS A 64 17.55 1.94 -5.78
N GLN A 65 17.97 2.45 -4.62
CA GLN A 65 18.91 1.74 -3.74
C GLN A 65 18.33 0.43 -3.21
N ALA A 66 17.05 0.44 -2.83
CA ALA A 66 16.35 -0.78 -2.43
C ALA A 66 16.27 -1.80 -3.58
N ARG A 67 15.99 -1.36 -4.82
CA ARG A 67 15.97 -2.24 -6.01
C ARG A 67 17.34 -2.84 -6.30
N LEU A 68 18.42 -2.05 -6.23
CA LEU A 68 19.77 -2.58 -6.41
C LEU A 68 20.09 -3.66 -5.37
N LYS A 69 19.74 -3.42 -4.10
CA LYS A 69 19.93 -4.42 -3.03
C LYS A 69 19.06 -5.67 -3.19
N LEU A 70 17.86 -5.52 -3.74
CA LEU A 70 17.04 -6.66 -4.11
C LEU A 70 17.71 -7.49 -5.21
N TYR A 71 18.19 -6.84 -6.28
CA TYR A 71 18.86 -7.54 -7.38
C TYR A 71 20.15 -8.25 -6.95
N GLU A 72 20.97 -7.63 -6.09
CA GLU A 72 22.13 -8.31 -5.48
C GLU A 72 21.72 -9.60 -4.73
N SER A 73 20.58 -9.56 -4.03
CA SER A 73 20.09 -10.73 -3.29
C SER A 73 19.52 -11.80 -4.23
N LEU A 74 18.81 -11.40 -5.28
CA LEU A 74 18.26 -12.30 -6.30
C LEU A 74 19.37 -12.99 -7.11
N GLU A 75 20.43 -12.27 -7.44
CA GLU A 75 21.60 -12.85 -8.11
C GLU A 75 22.27 -13.91 -7.24
N ALA A 76 22.40 -13.66 -5.93
CA ALA A 76 22.94 -14.63 -4.98
C ALA A 76 22.04 -15.88 -4.83
N LEU A 77 20.72 -15.72 -4.95
CA LEU A 77 19.75 -16.82 -4.89
C LEU A 77 19.75 -17.65 -6.17
N GLY A 78 19.82 -17.00 -7.33
CA GLY A 78 19.82 -17.61 -8.65
C GLY A 78 18.43 -18.04 -9.16
N ASP A 79 18.22 -17.92 -10.48
CA ASP A 79 16.94 -18.20 -11.14
C ASP A 79 16.43 -19.64 -10.95
N ARG A 80 17.35 -20.60 -10.83
CA ARG A 80 17.00 -22.02 -10.67
C ARG A 80 16.38 -22.29 -9.30
N VAL A 81 16.92 -21.68 -8.25
CA VAL A 81 16.41 -21.83 -6.87
C VAL A 81 15.05 -21.14 -6.76
N MET A 82 14.90 -19.94 -7.32
CA MET A 82 13.60 -19.27 -7.36
C MET A 82 12.53 -20.06 -8.09
N ARG A 83 12.86 -20.60 -9.27
CA ARG A 83 11.94 -21.46 -10.02
C ARG A 83 11.52 -22.67 -9.20
N GLN A 84 12.48 -23.33 -8.54
CA GLN A 84 12.19 -24.50 -7.72
C GLN A 84 11.30 -24.13 -6.53
N ASN A 85 11.61 -23.03 -5.81
CA ASN A 85 10.80 -22.55 -4.70
C ASN A 85 9.34 -22.28 -5.11
N ILE A 86 9.13 -21.68 -6.30
CA ILE A 86 7.78 -21.45 -6.83
C ILE A 86 7.08 -22.77 -7.14
N LEU A 87 7.78 -23.71 -7.78
CA LEU A 87 7.21 -25.02 -8.10
C LEU A 87 6.84 -25.78 -6.84
N ASP A 88 7.72 -25.77 -5.84
CA ASP A 88 7.48 -26.44 -4.57
C ASP A 88 6.27 -25.83 -3.86
N GLU A 89 6.13 -24.50 -3.84
CA GLU A 89 4.97 -23.80 -3.27
C GLU A 89 3.65 -24.13 -3.98
N ILE A 90 3.68 -24.36 -5.30
CA ILE A 90 2.47 -24.69 -6.08
C ILE A 90 2.12 -26.17 -5.97
N LEU A 91 3.11 -27.05 -6.07
CA LEU A 91 2.92 -28.50 -6.16
C LEU A 91 2.76 -29.18 -4.80
N ASP A 92 3.36 -28.59 -3.77
CA ASP A 92 3.34 -29.10 -2.40
C ASP A 92 3.17 -27.91 -1.43
N PRO A 93 1.95 -27.35 -1.34
CA PRO A 93 1.66 -26.26 -0.43
C PRO A 93 1.80 -26.75 1.03
N GLN A 94 2.60 -26.03 1.81
CA GLN A 94 2.85 -26.32 3.23
C GLN A 94 2.15 -25.26 4.08
N ASP A 95 1.71 -25.62 5.30
CA ASP A 95 1.12 -24.66 6.25
C ASP A 95 2.16 -23.60 6.70
N GLU A 96 3.42 -24.01 6.82
CA GLU A 96 4.55 -23.11 7.08
C GLU A 96 5.24 -22.71 5.78
N ARG A 97 5.54 -21.42 5.66
CA ARG A 97 6.18 -20.84 4.48
C ARG A 97 7.62 -21.34 4.30
N ARG A 98 7.99 -21.69 3.06
CA ARG A 98 9.37 -22.03 2.72
C ARG A 98 10.24 -20.76 2.65
N ASP A 99 11.25 -20.71 3.50
CA ASP A 99 12.26 -19.65 3.51
C ASP A 99 13.59 -20.18 2.95
N THR A 100 14.28 -19.35 2.16
CA THR A 100 15.65 -19.58 1.68
C THR A 100 16.62 -18.61 2.33
N ASP A 101 17.73 -19.14 2.85
CA ASP A 101 18.78 -18.36 3.47
C ASP A 101 19.71 -17.74 2.40
N ILE A 102 19.79 -16.40 2.39
CA ILE A 102 20.70 -15.64 1.54
C ILE A 102 21.79 -15.02 2.42
N VAL A 103 23.05 -15.34 2.11
CA VAL A 103 24.22 -14.83 2.81
C VAL A 103 24.68 -13.52 2.17
N ASN A 104 24.67 -12.45 2.95
CA ASN A 104 25.31 -11.19 2.60
C ASN A 104 26.65 -11.07 3.35
N PRO A 105 27.79 -11.31 2.70
CA PRO A 105 29.11 -11.28 3.33
C PRO A 105 29.60 -9.86 3.70
N ARG A 106 28.94 -8.80 3.20
CA ARG A 106 29.38 -7.40 3.37
C ARG A 106 28.30 -6.52 3.99
N HIS A 107 27.72 -6.95 5.11
CA HIS A 107 26.72 -6.15 5.82
C HIS A 107 27.38 -5.14 6.76
N PHE A 108 27.17 -3.85 6.51
CA PHE A 108 27.68 -2.80 7.38
C PHE A 108 26.81 -2.67 8.64
N ARG A 109 27.43 -2.82 9.81
CA ARG A 109 26.80 -2.63 11.11
C ARG A 109 27.54 -1.55 11.88
N ARG A 110 26.78 -0.65 12.53
CA ARG A 110 27.36 0.36 13.42
C ARG A 110 27.49 -0.21 14.82
N ASP A 111 28.66 -0.07 15.41
CA ASP A 111 28.91 -0.25 16.84
C ASP A 111 28.64 1.10 17.54
N PRO A 112 27.51 1.27 18.25
CA PRO A 112 27.14 2.55 18.83
C PRO A 112 28.09 2.98 19.96
N ILE A 113 28.70 2.02 20.68
CA ILE A 113 29.58 2.27 21.81
C ILE A 113 30.97 2.66 21.31
N ALA A 114 31.54 1.85 20.42
CA ALA A 114 32.86 2.14 19.85
C ALA A 114 32.84 3.28 18.80
N LYS A 115 31.63 3.75 18.41
CA LYS A 115 31.39 4.72 17.34
C LYS A 115 32.09 4.35 16.02
N LYS A 116 32.23 3.05 15.75
CA LYS A 116 32.88 2.50 14.55
C LYS A 116 31.87 1.77 13.69
N ILE A 117 32.11 1.75 12.38
CA ILE A 117 31.38 0.90 11.43
C ILE A 117 32.22 -0.36 11.22
N LYS A 118 31.59 -1.52 11.30
CA LYS A 118 32.21 -2.83 11.03
C LYS A 118 31.43 -3.50 9.90
N THR A 119 32.13 -4.30 9.13
CA THR A 119 31.52 -5.17 8.13
C THR A 119 31.40 -6.56 8.74
N GLU A 120 30.18 -7.09 8.79
CA GLU A 120 29.87 -8.40 9.34
C GLU A 120 29.11 -9.22 8.27
N THR A 121 29.24 -10.55 8.33
CA THR A 121 28.42 -11.44 7.50
C THR A 121 27.02 -11.52 8.10
N GLN A 122 26.00 -11.27 7.29
CA GLN A 122 24.60 -11.39 7.68
C GLN A 122 23.93 -12.48 6.86
N VAL A 123 23.15 -13.34 7.50
CA VAL A 123 22.22 -14.26 6.82
C VAL A 123 20.81 -13.69 6.92
N LYS A 124 20.11 -13.62 5.80
CA LYS A 124 18.71 -13.20 5.73
C LYS A 124 17.87 -14.30 5.14
N LYS A 125 16.70 -14.54 5.72
CA LYS A 125 15.71 -15.48 5.21
C LYS A 125 14.77 -14.77 4.25
N TYR A 126 14.58 -15.36 3.07
CA TYR A 126 13.65 -14.87 2.05
C TYR A 126 12.69 -15.99 1.69
N GLY A 127 11.40 -15.78 1.87
CA GLY A 127 10.37 -16.66 1.32
C GLY A 127 9.74 -16.08 0.06
N LEU A 128 8.99 -16.90 -0.67
CA LEU A 128 8.11 -16.41 -1.73
C LEU A 128 6.92 -15.66 -1.09
N VAL A 129 6.59 -14.46 -1.57
CA VAL A 129 5.34 -13.78 -1.19
C VAL A 129 4.47 -13.78 -2.43
N PHE A 130 3.32 -14.46 -2.37
CA PHE A 130 2.30 -14.27 -3.39
C PHE A 130 1.78 -12.84 -3.26
N ASP A 131 2.02 -12.05 -4.31
CA ASP A 131 1.66 -10.63 -4.31
C ASP A 131 0.14 -10.48 -4.16
N LYS A 132 -0.29 -9.29 -3.71
CA LYS A 132 -1.69 -8.90 -3.52
C LYS A 132 -2.43 -8.72 -4.87
N ARG A 133 -2.11 -9.51 -5.90
CA ARG A 133 -2.58 -9.30 -7.27
C ARG A 133 -3.33 -10.52 -7.77
N VAL A 134 -4.55 -10.32 -8.25
CA VAL A 134 -5.40 -11.34 -8.85
C VAL A 134 -5.13 -11.38 -10.34
N LEU A 135 -4.98 -12.58 -10.89
CA LEU A 135 -4.77 -12.79 -12.33
C LEU A 135 -6.13 -12.96 -13.00
N HIS A 136 -6.45 -12.08 -13.96
CA HIS A 136 -7.72 -12.17 -14.68
C HIS A 136 -7.67 -13.31 -15.69
N VAL A 137 -8.58 -14.27 -15.51
CA VAL A 137 -8.71 -15.45 -16.38
C VAL A 137 -8.98 -15.00 -17.82
N GLY A 138 -8.26 -15.57 -18.79
CA GLY A 138 -8.43 -15.27 -20.23
C GLY A 138 -7.68 -14.04 -20.77
N THR A 139 -7.35 -13.05 -19.95
CA THR A 139 -6.56 -11.88 -20.40
C THR A 139 -5.11 -11.90 -19.92
N PHE A 140 -4.79 -12.78 -18.97
CA PHE A 140 -3.47 -12.90 -18.32
C PHE A 140 -2.94 -11.60 -17.71
N LYS A 141 -3.81 -10.60 -17.51
CA LYS A 141 -3.48 -9.35 -16.82
C LYS A 141 -3.60 -9.56 -15.32
N SER A 142 -2.64 -9.05 -14.55
CA SER A 142 -2.68 -9.06 -13.09
C SER A 142 -3.09 -7.69 -12.55
N TYR A 143 -3.98 -7.69 -11.58
CA TYR A 143 -4.55 -6.49 -10.97
C TYR A 143 -4.41 -6.55 -9.45
N PRO A 144 -4.10 -5.45 -8.75
CA PRO A 144 -4.16 -5.41 -7.29
C PRO A 144 -5.54 -5.85 -6.77
N TYR A 145 -5.61 -6.49 -5.61
CA TYR A 145 -6.87 -6.77 -4.91
C TYR A 145 -7.70 -5.48 -4.82
N GLY A 146 -8.99 -5.56 -5.19
CA GLY A 146 -9.92 -4.42 -5.19
C GLY A 146 -9.87 -3.50 -6.41
N TYR A 147 -9.02 -3.77 -7.41
CA TYR A 147 -8.92 -2.94 -8.62
C TYR A 147 -10.13 -3.04 -9.56
N ALA A 148 -10.73 -4.23 -9.69
CA ALA A 148 -11.96 -4.39 -10.45
C ALA A 148 -13.16 -4.10 -9.53
N GLN A 149 -14.10 -3.27 -9.99
CA GLN A 149 -15.41 -3.16 -9.35
C GLN A 149 -16.02 -4.56 -9.33
N PHE A 150 -16.22 -5.03 -8.11
CA PHE A 150 -16.66 -6.36 -7.79
C PHE A 150 -18.08 -6.60 -8.36
N THR A 151 -18.20 -7.39 -9.43
CA THR A 151 -19.52 -7.73 -10.03
C THR A 151 -20.09 -9.07 -9.52
N GLY A 152 -19.48 -9.64 -8.48
CA GLY A 152 -19.84 -10.92 -7.87
C GLY A 152 -18.69 -11.91 -7.94
N PHE A 153 -18.55 -12.74 -6.90
CA PHE A 153 -17.68 -13.92 -6.95
C PHE A 153 -18.29 -14.90 -7.96
N ASP A 154 -17.48 -15.40 -8.90
CA ASP A 154 -17.94 -16.51 -9.71
C ASP A 154 -17.95 -17.82 -8.88
N ALA A 155 -18.54 -18.88 -9.44
CA ALA A 155 -18.65 -20.16 -8.72
C ALA A 155 -17.27 -20.75 -8.34
N GLN A 156 -16.22 -20.44 -9.10
CA GLN A 156 -14.88 -20.89 -8.81
C GLN A 156 -14.25 -20.08 -7.68
N ASP A 157 -14.50 -18.78 -7.62
CA ASP A 157 -14.07 -17.92 -6.53
C ASP A 157 -14.71 -18.31 -5.20
N ILE A 158 -16.01 -18.65 -5.20
CA ILE A 158 -16.72 -19.15 -4.01
C ILE A 158 -16.10 -20.47 -3.55
N LEU A 159 -15.87 -21.41 -4.47
CA LEU A 159 -15.23 -22.68 -4.16
C LEU A 159 -13.83 -22.47 -3.57
N ASN A 160 -13.03 -21.55 -4.15
CA ASN A 160 -11.71 -21.24 -3.65
C ASN A 160 -11.76 -20.64 -2.24
N ILE A 161 -12.72 -19.76 -1.94
CA ILE A 161 -12.93 -19.21 -0.59
C ILE A 161 -13.29 -20.31 0.41
N GLU A 162 -14.19 -21.22 0.04
CA GLU A 162 -14.61 -22.34 0.88
C GLU A 162 -13.50 -23.37 1.13
N THR A 163 -12.53 -23.49 0.20
CA THR A 163 -11.39 -24.40 0.33
C THR A 163 -10.23 -23.79 1.14
N LEU A 164 -10.25 -22.48 1.41
CA LEU A 164 -9.21 -21.72 2.11
C LEU A 164 -9.58 -21.37 3.58
N ILE A 165 -10.73 -21.85 4.08
CA ILE A 165 -11.16 -21.78 5.48
C ILE A 165 -11.04 -23.17 6.10
#